data_AF-A0A2D4MHP4-F1
#
_entry.id   AF-A0A2D4MHP4-F1
#
_cell.length_a   1.000
_cell.length_b   1.000
_cell.length_c   1.000
_cell.angle_alpha   90.00
_cell.angle_beta   90.00
_cell.angle_gamma   90.00
#
_symmetry.space_group_name_H-M   'P 1'
#
loop_
_entity.id
_entity.type
_entity.pdbx_description
1 polymer ?
#
loop_
_entity_poly.entity_id
_entity_poly.type
_entity_poly.pdbx_seq_one_letter_code
_entity_poly.pdbx_strand_id
1 'polypeptide(L)'
;RLLVTRIPFFREVIVGSFTCGSCGWSNAEIQSAGRIQARGVRYALAVRSRQDLNRTVVKTDCATAGVPELHFEVPAFSQKGVLTTLEGILDRAIAGLEQDQPERRKVDTEVSGKIDEFISKLKGLKEVEPAFTFILDDPSGNSFVENPRAPQKDDALEVTHYRRTAQQAALLGLEEEEEEDPAVSAEDLRNEVLQFSTNCPECNAPASTNMKLVQIPHFKEVIIMATTCEACGHRTNEVKSGGGIEPLGTKMTLHVTGPADMTRDILKS
;
A
#
# COMPACT_ATOMS: atom_id res chain seq x y z
N ARG A 1 3.44 -8.07 -22.48
CA ARG A 1 2.41 -7.01 -22.49
C ARG A 1 2.40 -6.36 -21.11
N LEU A 2 2.58 -5.05 -21.04
CA LEU A 2 2.43 -4.29 -19.80
C LEU A 2 1.02 -3.71 -19.78
N LEU A 3 0.23 -4.06 -18.77
CA LEU A 3 -1.14 -3.60 -18.57
C LEU A 3 -1.16 -2.83 -17.24
N VAL A 4 -1.23 -1.50 -17.32
CA VAL A 4 -1.50 -0.67 -16.15
C VAL A 4 -2.99 -0.77 -15.88
N THR A 5 -3.37 -1.42 -14.78
CA THR A 5 -4.77 -1.65 -14.42
C THR A 5 -5.04 -1.05 -13.06
N ARG A 6 -6.10 -0.23 -12.97
CA ARG A 6 -6.67 0.18 -11.67
C ARG A 6 -7.66 -0.90 -11.24
N ILE A 7 -7.31 -1.64 -10.19
CA ILE A 7 -8.23 -2.57 -9.54
C ILE A 7 -9.11 -1.73 -8.60
N PRO A 8 -10.44 -1.73 -8.70
CA PRO A 8 -11.29 -1.01 -7.75
C PRO A 8 -10.94 -1.39 -6.31
N PHE A 9 -10.81 -0.40 -5.41
CA PHE A 9 -10.35 -0.56 -4.02
C PHE A 9 -8.86 -0.87 -3.83
N PHE A 10 -8.05 -0.86 -4.89
CA PHE A 10 -6.61 -1.07 -4.83
C PHE A 10 -5.88 -0.03 -5.73
N ARG A 11 -4.73 0.50 -5.28
CA ARG A 11 -4.01 1.60 -5.98
C ARG A 11 -3.37 1.10 -7.29
N GLU A 12 -2.71 1.98 -8.04
CA GLU A 12 -2.18 1.66 -9.39
C GLU A 12 -1.18 0.48 -9.36
N VAL A 13 -1.48 -0.53 -10.19
CA VAL A 13 -0.67 -1.75 -10.32
C VAL A 13 -0.22 -1.89 -11.76
N ILE A 14 1.05 -2.27 -11.95
CA ILE A 14 1.55 -2.68 -13.25
C ILE A 14 1.48 -4.20 -13.31
N VAL A 15 0.62 -4.74 -14.16
CA VAL A 15 0.59 -6.16 -14.46
C VAL A 15 1.41 -6.40 -15.72
N GLY A 16 2.57 -7.03 -15.57
CA GLY A 16 3.40 -7.50 -16.65
C GLY A 16 3.06 -8.94 -17.01
N SER A 17 2.36 -9.16 -18.12
CA SER A 17 2.14 -10.50 -18.65
C SER A 17 3.16 -10.83 -19.74
N PHE A 18 3.82 -11.97 -19.63
CA PHE A 18 4.74 -12.51 -20.62
C PHE A 18 4.19 -13.83 -21.16
N THR A 19 4.36 -14.06 -22.46
CA THR A 19 4.04 -15.33 -23.10
C THR A 19 5.07 -15.59 -24.18
N CYS A 20 5.81 -16.69 -24.09
CA CYS A 20 6.75 -17.13 -25.09
C CYS A 20 6.04 -17.93 -26.18
N GLY A 21 6.03 -17.43 -27.41
CA GLY A 21 5.44 -18.13 -28.55
C GLY A 21 6.18 -19.42 -28.96
N SER A 22 7.42 -19.62 -28.51
CA SER A 22 8.26 -20.75 -28.91
C SER A 22 8.22 -21.93 -27.92
N CYS A 23 8.11 -21.67 -26.62
CA CYS A 23 8.06 -22.71 -25.59
C CYS A 23 6.75 -22.78 -24.80
N GLY A 24 5.80 -21.87 -25.07
CA GLY A 24 4.51 -21.82 -24.37
C GLY A 24 4.56 -21.29 -22.94
N TRP A 25 5.75 -20.94 -22.42
CA TRP A 25 5.88 -20.39 -21.08
C TRP A 25 5.14 -19.06 -20.95
N SER A 26 4.29 -18.93 -19.93
CA SER A 26 3.59 -17.69 -19.63
C SER A 26 3.79 -17.31 -18.17
N ASN A 27 3.86 -16.02 -17.90
CA ASN A 27 4.00 -15.48 -16.56
C ASN A 27 3.19 -14.18 -16.44
N ALA A 28 2.64 -13.92 -15.26
CA ALA A 28 2.00 -12.66 -14.92
C ALA A 28 2.67 -12.14 -13.65
N GLU A 29 3.51 -11.12 -13.81
CA GLU A 29 4.20 -10.45 -12.73
C GLU A 29 3.46 -9.18 -12.36
N ILE A 30 3.31 -8.94 -11.06
CA ILE A 30 2.87 -7.65 -10.55
C ILE A 30 4.09 -6.84 -10.15
N GLN A 31 4.19 -5.61 -10.65
CA GLN A 31 5.04 -4.58 -10.11
C GLN A 31 4.16 -3.49 -9.48
N SER A 32 4.37 -3.23 -8.19
CA SER A 32 3.75 -2.11 -7.51
C SER A 32 4.39 -0.82 -8.03
N ALA A 33 3.63 -0.02 -8.79
CA ALA A 33 4.04 1.35 -9.13
C ALA A 33 3.74 2.34 -7.97
N GLY A 34 2.98 1.89 -6.98
CA GLY A 34 2.67 2.66 -5.79
C GLY A 34 3.88 2.80 -4.86
N ARG A 35 4.04 4.00 -4.28
CA ARG A 35 4.86 4.19 -3.07
C ARG A 35 4.41 3.19 -1.99
N ILE A 36 5.35 2.71 -1.18
CA ILE A 36 5.04 1.92 0.04
C ILE A 36 3.95 2.66 0.83
N GLN A 37 2.95 1.93 1.32
CA GLN A 37 1.84 2.55 2.05
C GLN A 37 2.32 3.04 3.43
N ALA A 38 1.57 3.98 4.01
CA ALA A 38 1.84 4.51 5.34
C ALA A 38 1.80 3.45 6.46
N ARG A 39 1.07 2.35 6.23
CA ARG A 39 0.94 1.24 7.19
C ARG A 39 1.09 -0.10 6.46
N GLY A 40 1.63 -1.08 7.17
CA GLY A 40 1.53 -2.47 6.75
C GLY A 40 0.09 -2.96 6.87
N VAL A 41 -0.23 -4.02 6.15
CA VAL A 41 -1.57 -4.62 6.15
C VAL A 41 -1.46 -6.12 6.44
N ARG A 42 -2.39 -6.63 7.26
CA ARG A 42 -2.53 -8.05 7.53
C ARG A 42 -3.98 -8.46 7.32
N TYR A 43 -4.16 -9.41 6.41
CA TYR A 43 -5.41 -10.07 6.12
C TYR A 43 -5.45 -11.41 6.87
N ALA A 44 -6.49 -11.62 7.66
CA ALA A 44 -6.79 -12.91 8.27
C ALA A 44 -8.15 -13.38 7.74
N LEU A 45 -8.13 -14.40 6.89
CA LEU A 45 -9.33 -14.96 6.26
C LEU A 45 -9.66 -16.31 6.88
N ALA A 46 -10.86 -16.42 7.45
CA ALA A 46 -11.43 -17.70 7.86
C ALA A 46 -12.02 -18.41 6.63
N VAL A 47 -11.29 -19.37 6.08
CA VAL A 47 -11.70 -20.16 4.91
C VAL A 47 -12.71 -21.22 5.37
N ARG A 48 -13.98 -21.04 4.99
CA ARG A 48 -15.09 -21.91 5.43
C ARG A 48 -15.82 -22.59 4.29
N SER A 49 -15.57 -22.15 3.05
CA SER A 49 -16.20 -22.70 1.86
C SER A 49 -15.21 -22.76 0.70
N ARG A 50 -15.49 -23.62 -0.29
CA ARG A 50 -14.73 -23.63 -1.54
C ARG A 50 -14.81 -22.30 -2.30
N GLN A 51 -15.85 -21.49 -2.07
CA GLN A 51 -15.94 -20.16 -2.67
C GLN A 51 -14.85 -19.21 -2.13
N ASP A 52 -14.41 -19.39 -0.88
CA ASP A 52 -13.31 -18.62 -0.31
C ASP A 52 -11.97 -18.93 -0.99
N LEU A 53 -11.78 -20.15 -1.51
CA LEU A 53 -10.59 -20.53 -2.29
C LEU A 53 -10.48 -19.74 -3.60
N ASN A 54 -11.62 -19.31 -4.16
CA ASN A 54 -11.69 -18.58 -5.42
C ASN A 54 -11.45 -17.07 -5.28
N ARG A 55 -11.29 -16.56 -4.05
CA ARG A 55 -11.03 -15.13 -3.82
C ARG A 55 -9.73 -14.72 -4.51
N THR A 56 -9.79 -13.62 -5.24
CA THR A 56 -8.61 -13.03 -5.87
C THR A 56 -7.66 -12.50 -4.80
N VAL A 57 -6.38 -12.85 -4.92
CA VAL A 57 -5.31 -12.43 -4.03
C VAL A 57 -4.22 -11.73 -4.85
N VAL A 58 -3.90 -10.50 -4.46
CA VAL A 58 -2.67 -9.81 -4.83
C VAL A 58 -1.68 -10.06 -3.71
N LYS A 59 -0.65 -10.84 -3.97
CA LYS A 59 0.47 -11.03 -3.05
C LYS A 59 1.68 -10.31 -3.60
N THR A 60 2.28 -9.42 -2.82
CA THR A 60 3.56 -8.77 -3.16
C THR A 60 4.74 -9.69 -2.84
N ASP A 61 5.93 -9.27 -3.27
CA ASP A 61 7.19 -9.92 -2.95
C ASP A 61 7.52 -9.84 -1.45
N CYS A 62 7.29 -8.69 -0.82
CA CYS A 62 7.53 -8.45 0.60
C CYS A 62 6.48 -9.06 1.55
N ALA A 63 5.40 -9.66 1.03
CA ALA A 63 4.37 -10.28 1.84
C ALA A 63 4.70 -11.71 2.24
N THR A 64 4.34 -12.08 3.47
CA THR A 64 4.31 -13.46 3.95
C THR A 64 2.89 -14.01 3.84
N ALA A 65 2.75 -15.23 3.33
CA ALA A 65 1.46 -15.93 3.26
C ALA A 65 1.54 -17.25 4.01
N GLY A 66 0.50 -17.65 4.75
CA GLY A 66 0.57 -18.89 5.53
C GLY A 66 -0.77 -19.40 6.04
N VAL A 67 -0.72 -20.64 6.53
CA VAL A 67 -1.83 -21.35 7.19
C VAL A 67 -1.32 -21.83 8.55
N PRO A 68 -1.65 -21.11 9.66
CA PRO A 68 -1.13 -21.41 11.00
C PRO A 68 -1.42 -22.84 11.46
N GLU A 69 -2.59 -23.38 11.13
CA GLU A 69 -3.04 -24.72 11.54
C GLU A 69 -2.16 -25.84 10.97
N LEU A 70 -1.48 -25.60 9.84
CA LEU A 70 -0.51 -26.52 9.25
C LEU A 70 0.94 -26.12 9.51
N HIS A 71 1.19 -25.03 10.25
CA HIS A 71 2.52 -24.41 10.33
C HIS A 71 3.13 -24.17 8.94
N PHE A 72 2.28 -23.80 7.98
CA PHE A 72 2.69 -23.54 6.61
C PHE A 72 2.95 -22.05 6.43
N GLU A 73 4.11 -21.70 5.90
CA GLU A 73 4.49 -20.32 5.60
C GLU A 73 5.27 -20.23 4.28
N VAL A 74 4.89 -19.25 3.47
CA VAL A 74 5.63 -18.75 2.31
C VAL A 74 6.25 -17.42 2.74
N PRO A 75 7.56 -17.39 3.03
CA PRO A 75 8.21 -16.21 3.58
C PRO A 75 8.30 -15.09 2.55
N ALA A 76 8.41 -13.85 3.02
CA ALA A 76 8.70 -12.69 2.20
C ALA A 76 9.95 -12.90 1.33
N PHE A 77 9.96 -12.29 0.15
CA PHE A 77 11.00 -12.33 -0.89
C PHE A 77 11.34 -13.72 -1.46
N SER A 78 10.67 -14.79 -1.02
CA SER A 78 10.81 -16.13 -1.63
C SER A 78 10.17 -16.23 -3.02
N GLN A 79 9.21 -15.36 -3.31
CA GLN A 79 8.43 -15.34 -4.55
C GLN A 79 8.22 -13.90 -5.01
N LYS A 80 8.17 -13.70 -6.32
CA LYS A 80 7.77 -12.41 -6.91
C LYS A 80 6.29 -12.13 -6.68
N GLY A 81 5.92 -10.85 -6.78
CA GLY A 81 4.54 -10.41 -6.71
C GLY A 81 3.65 -11.07 -7.78
N VAL A 82 2.46 -11.51 -7.38
CA VAL A 82 1.55 -12.31 -8.21
C VAL A 82 0.08 -11.91 -7.99
N LEU A 83 -0.69 -11.89 -9.10
CA LEU A 83 -2.15 -11.89 -9.08
C LEU A 83 -2.63 -13.34 -9.20
N THR A 84 -3.30 -13.86 -8.20
CA THR A 84 -3.75 -15.25 -8.18
C THR A 84 -5.04 -15.39 -7.37
N THR A 85 -5.43 -16.62 -7.03
CA THR A 85 -6.47 -16.92 -6.05
C THR A 85 -5.86 -17.55 -4.81
N LEU A 86 -6.63 -17.69 -3.73
CA LEU A 86 -6.17 -18.42 -2.56
C LEU A 86 -5.83 -19.88 -2.91
N GLU A 87 -6.64 -20.53 -3.75
CA GLU A 87 -6.31 -21.85 -4.30
C GLU A 87 -4.99 -21.85 -5.07
N GLY A 88 -4.75 -20.83 -5.90
CA GLY A 88 -3.53 -20.71 -6.69
C GLY A 88 -2.27 -20.56 -5.84
N ILE A 89 -2.36 -19.95 -4.65
CA ILE A 89 -1.24 -19.92 -3.68
C ILE A 89 -0.94 -21.33 -3.17
N LEU A 90 -1.97 -22.10 -2.81
CA LEU A 90 -1.82 -23.48 -2.34
C LEU A 90 -1.27 -24.39 -3.43
N ASP A 91 -1.81 -24.32 -4.64
CA ASP A 91 -1.37 -25.12 -5.78
C ASP A 91 0.09 -24.85 -6.15
N ARG A 92 0.51 -23.57 -6.09
CA ARG A 92 1.92 -23.21 -6.32
C ARG A 92 2.84 -23.77 -5.25
N ALA A 93 2.42 -23.76 -3.99
CA ALA A 93 3.19 -24.34 -2.90
C ALA A 93 3.31 -25.87 -3.05
N ILE A 94 2.21 -26.54 -3.39
CA ILE A 94 2.18 -27.99 -3.67
C ILE A 94 3.13 -28.32 -4.82
N ALA A 95 3.02 -27.62 -5.95
CA ALA A 95 3.87 -27.84 -7.11
C ALA A 95 5.37 -27.63 -6.79
N GLY A 96 5.70 -26.59 -6.02
CA GLY A 96 7.07 -26.31 -5.59
C GLY A 96 7.66 -27.39 -4.67
N LEU A 97 6.83 -28.01 -3.83
CA LEU A 97 7.27 -29.13 -2.98
C LEU A 97 7.37 -30.45 -3.76
N GLU A 98 6.45 -30.69 -4.70
CA GLU A 98 6.34 -31.92 -5.49
C GLU A 98 7.43 -32.06 -6.57
N GLN A 99 7.85 -30.96 -7.20
CA GLN A 99 8.72 -31.00 -8.40
C GLN A 99 10.00 -31.82 -8.19
N ASP A 100 10.63 -31.70 -7.02
CA ASP A 100 11.91 -32.37 -6.74
C ASP A 100 11.76 -33.69 -5.95
N GLN A 101 10.54 -34.11 -5.62
CA GLN A 101 10.30 -35.36 -4.88
C GLN A 101 10.89 -36.61 -5.56
N PRO A 102 10.87 -36.77 -6.90
CA PRO A 102 11.50 -37.92 -7.55
C PRO A 102 13.00 -38.06 -7.27
N GLU A 103 13.72 -36.94 -7.20
CA GLU A 103 15.15 -36.95 -6.86
C GLU A 103 15.38 -37.08 -5.36
N ARG A 104 14.57 -36.40 -4.52
CA ARG A 104 14.67 -36.50 -3.05
C ARG A 104 14.49 -37.94 -2.57
N ARG A 105 13.55 -38.70 -3.16
CA ARG A 105 13.31 -40.12 -2.84
C ARG A 105 14.52 -41.03 -3.09
N LYS A 106 15.44 -40.65 -3.99
CA LYS A 106 16.67 -41.43 -4.26
C LYS A 106 17.77 -41.16 -3.24
N VAL A 107 17.78 -39.96 -2.66
CA VAL A 107 18.83 -39.51 -1.72
C VAL A 107 18.43 -39.77 -0.27
N ASP A 108 17.21 -39.40 0.09
CA ASP A 108 16.70 -39.47 1.46
C ASP A 108 15.20 -39.82 1.48
N THR A 109 14.90 -41.08 1.77
CA THR A 109 13.54 -41.59 1.86
C THR A 109 12.78 -41.06 3.07
N GLU A 110 13.45 -40.75 4.18
CA GLU A 110 12.81 -40.23 5.39
C GLU A 110 12.31 -38.80 5.17
N VAL A 111 13.17 -37.92 4.64
CA VAL A 111 12.79 -36.53 4.35
C VAL A 111 11.72 -36.48 3.26
N SER A 112 11.86 -37.28 2.20
CA SER A 112 10.84 -37.33 1.14
C SER A 112 9.48 -37.81 1.65
N GLY A 113 9.43 -38.76 2.61
CA GLY A 113 8.21 -39.22 3.23
C GLY A 113 7.50 -38.12 4.05
N LYS A 114 8.26 -37.33 4.82
CA LYS A 114 7.73 -36.17 5.57
C LYS A 114 7.17 -35.10 4.64
N ILE A 115 7.82 -34.86 3.51
CA ILE A 115 7.36 -33.91 2.50
C ILE A 115 6.07 -34.41 1.82
N ASP A 116 5.99 -35.70 1.48
CA ASP A 116 4.77 -36.31 0.90
C ASP A 116 3.57 -36.21 1.87
N GLU A 117 3.80 -36.43 3.18
CA GLU A 117 2.76 -36.25 4.20
C GLU A 117 2.30 -34.78 4.26
N PHE A 118 3.23 -33.83 4.19
CA PHE A 118 2.92 -32.41 4.22
C PHE A 118 2.15 -31.94 2.96
N ILE A 119 2.57 -32.41 1.78
CA ILE A 119 1.84 -32.19 0.52
C ILE A 119 0.40 -32.72 0.62
N SER A 120 0.21 -33.89 1.24
CA SER A 120 -1.12 -34.46 1.44
C SER A 120 -1.98 -33.58 2.35
N LYS A 121 -1.40 -32.98 3.40
CA LYS A 121 -2.09 -32.00 4.26
C LYS A 121 -2.47 -30.73 3.50
N LEU A 122 -1.58 -30.18 2.67
CA LEU A 122 -1.86 -29.02 1.82
C LEU A 122 -2.98 -29.30 0.80
N LYS A 123 -2.97 -30.47 0.16
CA LYS A 123 -4.06 -30.91 -0.73
C LYS A 123 -5.38 -31.03 0.03
N GLY A 124 -5.35 -31.51 1.27
CA GLY A 124 -6.52 -31.58 2.15
C GLY A 124 -7.18 -30.23 2.42
N LEU A 125 -6.42 -29.12 2.47
CA LEU A 125 -6.99 -27.78 2.64
C LEU A 125 -7.96 -27.38 1.52
N LYS A 126 -7.81 -27.94 0.31
CA LYS A 126 -8.69 -27.66 -0.82
C LYS A 126 -10.11 -28.18 -0.62
N GLU A 127 -10.28 -29.14 0.28
CA GLU A 127 -11.60 -29.66 0.66
C GLU A 127 -12.32 -28.73 1.65
N VAL A 128 -11.58 -27.86 2.35
CA VAL A 128 -12.11 -26.94 3.37
C VAL A 128 -12.81 -27.67 4.55
N GLU A 129 -12.36 -28.91 4.82
CA GLU A 129 -12.85 -29.74 5.91
C GLU A 129 -11.65 -30.31 6.70
N PRO A 130 -11.30 -29.75 7.87
CA PRO A 130 -11.95 -28.63 8.56
C PRO A 130 -11.66 -27.25 7.94
N ALA A 131 -12.46 -26.25 8.33
CA ALA A 131 -12.16 -24.85 8.05
C ALA A 131 -10.80 -24.45 8.65
N PHE A 132 -10.11 -23.51 7.99
CA PHE A 132 -8.76 -23.07 8.37
C PHE A 132 -8.59 -21.57 8.17
N THR A 133 -7.49 -21.02 8.70
CA THR A 133 -7.17 -19.60 8.60
C THR A 133 -6.08 -19.39 7.57
N PHE A 134 -6.33 -18.52 6.61
CA PHE A 134 -5.30 -18.02 5.71
C PHE A 134 -4.86 -16.63 6.16
N ILE A 135 -3.55 -16.44 6.29
CA ILE A 135 -2.96 -15.16 6.70
C ILE A 135 -2.10 -14.64 5.57
N LEU A 136 -2.30 -13.38 5.20
CA LEU A 136 -1.45 -12.62 4.28
C LEU A 136 -1.00 -11.35 4.99
N ASP A 137 0.29 -11.27 5.29
CA ASP A 137 0.90 -10.16 6.04
C ASP A 137 1.89 -9.43 5.13
N ASP A 138 1.61 -8.17 4.81
CA ASP A 138 2.40 -7.36 3.91
C ASP A 138 2.83 -6.04 4.56
N PRO A 139 4.11 -5.92 4.95
CA PRO A 139 4.66 -4.69 5.50
C PRO A 139 4.57 -3.48 4.55
N SER A 140 4.52 -3.70 3.24
CA SER A 140 4.41 -2.61 2.26
C SER A 140 2.99 -2.03 2.14
N GLY A 141 1.98 -2.75 2.65
CA GLY A 141 0.58 -2.38 2.52
C GLY A 141 -0.02 -2.57 1.13
N ASN A 142 0.68 -3.25 0.22
CA ASN A 142 0.30 -3.39 -1.19
C ASN A 142 -0.25 -4.78 -1.54
N SER A 143 -0.49 -5.67 -0.58
CA SER A 143 -1.19 -6.91 -0.83
C SER A 143 -2.69 -6.70 -0.71
N PHE A 144 -3.49 -7.58 -1.28
CA PHE A 144 -4.93 -7.47 -1.28
C PHE A 144 -5.59 -8.84 -1.32
N VAL A 145 -6.69 -9.00 -0.57
CA VAL A 145 -7.57 -10.17 -0.64
C VAL A 145 -8.97 -9.68 -0.98
N GLU A 146 -9.57 -10.27 -2.00
CA GLU A 146 -10.90 -9.92 -2.48
C GLU A 146 -11.99 -10.14 -1.41
N ASN A 147 -12.85 -9.14 -1.26
CA ASN A 147 -14.15 -9.25 -0.61
C ASN A 147 -15.23 -9.51 -1.68
N PRO A 148 -15.76 -10.75 -1.80
CA PRO A 148 -16.75 -11.09 -2.82
C PRO A 148 -18.13 -10.45 -2.56
N ARG A 149 -18.36 -9.86 -1.39
CA ARG A 149 -19.61 -9.19 -1.00
C ARG A 149 -19.52 -7.67 -1.07
N ALA A 150 -18.39 -7.10 -1.52
CA ALA A 150 -18.22 -5.66 -1.58
C ALA A 150 -19.39 -4.98 -2.33
N PRO A 151 -19.93 -3.86 -1.82
CA PRO A 151 -19.44 -3.02 -0.71
C PRO A 151 -19.89 -3.49 0.69
N GLN A 152 -20.59 -4.62 0.82
CA GLN A 152 -21.01 -5.16 2.11
C GLN A 152 -19.81 -5.67 2.89
N LYS A 153 -19.91 -5.64 4.22
CA LYS A 153 -18.87 -6.16 5.11
C LYS A 153 -18.69 -7.66 4.88
N ASP A 154 -17.44 -8.09 4.88
CA ASP A 154 -17.07 -9.50 4.90
C ASP A 154 -16.75 -9.93 6.33
N ASP A 155 -17.58 -10.79 6.91
CA ASP A 155 -17.37 -11.29 8.27
C ASP A 155 -16.31 -12.39 8.34
N ALA A 156 -15.91 -12.98 7.21
CA ALA A 156 -14.87 -14.00 7.16
C ALA A 156 -13.46 -13.40 7.01
N LEU A 157 -13.35 -12.15 6.54
CA LEU A 157 -12.08 -11.47 6.26
C LEU A 157 -11.85 -10.32 7.25
N GLU A 158 -10.88 -10.51 8.15
CA GLU A 158 -10.39 -9.44 9.01
C GLU A 158 -9.19 -8.75 8.35
N VAL A 159 -9.24 -7.41 8.28
CA VAL A 159 -8.17 -6.59 7.73
C VAL A 159 -7.65 -5.67 8.83
N THR A 160 -6.39 -5.83 9.18
CA THR A 160 -5.70 -5.03 10.19
C THR A 160 -4.60 -4.21 9.55
N HIS A 161 -4.47 -2.95 9.93
CA HIS A 161 -3.39 -2.07 9.49
C HIS A 161 -2.48 -1.78 10.67
N TYR A 162 -1.17 -1.93 10.49
CA TYR A 162 -0.21 -1.84 11.58
C TYR A 162 0.96 -0.89 11.24
N ARG A 163 1.59 -0.34 12.28
CA ARG A 163 2.85 0.40 12.14
C ARG A 163 3.98 -0.62 11.95
N ARG A 164 4.79 -0.41 10.91
CA ARG A 164 5.93 -1.26 10.58
C ARG A 164 6.93 -1.27 11.74
N THR A 165 7.54 -2.41 12.02
CA THR A 165 8.71 -2.46 12.90
C THR A 165 9.94 -1.87 12.19
N ALA A 166 10.97 -1.47 12.93
CA ALA A 166 12.23 -0.98 12.33
C ALA A 166 12.84 -2.01 11.36
N GLN A 167 12.75 -3.31 11.69
CA GLN A 167 13.19 -4.40 10.82
C GLN A 167 12.40 -4.45 9.51
N GLN A 168 11.07 -4.30 9.58
CA GLN A 168 10.20 -4.27 8.41
C GLN A 168 10.45 -3.01 7.55
N ALA A 169 10.67 -1.85 8.17
CA ALA A 169 11.00 -0.62 7.47
C ALA A 169 12.33 -0.75 6.70
N ALA A 170 13.37 -1.26 7.38
CA ALA A 170 14.68 -1.49 6.76
C ALA A 170 14.61 -2.48 5.59
N LEU A 171 13.84 -3.58 5.71
CA LEU A 171 13.62 -4.54 4.62
C LEU A 171 12.98 -3.91 3.39
N LEU A 172 12.16 -2.89 3.57
CA LEU A 172 11.52 -2.15 2.49
C LEU A 172 12.37 -0.98 1.97
N GLY A 173 13.58 -0.78 2.52
CA GLY A 173 14.44 0.35 2.20
C GLY A 173 13.87 1.69 2.65
N LEU A 174 13.00 1.69 3.65
CA LEU A 174 12.54 2.90 4.32
C LEU A 174 13.56 3.29 5.39
N GLU A 175 13.91 4.56 5.42
CA GLU A 175 14.60 5.14 6.57
C GLU A 175 13.68 5.02 7.80
N GLU A 176 14.26 4.90 8.99
CA GLU A 176 13.46 4.95 10.22
C GLU A 176 12.64 6.25 10.17
N GLU A 177 11.32 6.11 10.06
CA GLU A 177 10.43 7.16 10.53
C GLU A 177 10.77 7.26 12.03
N GLU A 178 11.62 8.24 12.39
CA GLU A 178 11.77 8.69 13.77
C GLU A 178 10.37 8.69 14.38
N GLU A 179 10.26 8.27 15.64
CA GLU A 179 8.98 8.32 16.33
C GLU A 179 8.41 9.74 16.24
N GLU A 180 7.56 9.97 15.23
CA GLU A 180 6.50 10.94 15.32
C GLU A 180 5.58 10.33 16.36
N ASP A 181 5.93 10.64 17.60
CA ASP A 181 5.00 10.60 18.72
C ASP A 181 3.66 11.11 18.18
N PRO A 182 2.54 10.41 18.43
CA PRO A 182 1.21 10.96 18.12
C PRO A 182 0.89 12.23 18.93
N ALA A 183 1.88 12.77 19.65
CA ALA A 183 1.93 14.06 20.29
C ALA A 183 2.91 15.03 19.61
N VAL A 184 3.02 15.06 18.27
CA VAL A 184 3.32 16.35 17.62
C VAL A 184 2.09 17.20 17.85
N SER A 185 2.16 18.04 18.88
CA SER A 185 1.05 18.93 19.19
C SER A 185 0.79 19.79 17.95
N ALA A 186 -0.46 20.17 17.71
CA ALA A 186 -0.77 21.16 16.67
C ALA A 186 -0.02 22.50 16.89
N GLU A 187 0.68 22.67 18.01
CA GLU A 187 1.54 23.80 18.33
C GLU A 187 2.97 23.64 17.76
N ASP A 188 3.48 22.41 17.62
CA ASP A 188 4.81 22.14 17.06
C ASP A 188 4.83 22.33 15.52
N LEU A 189 3.78 21.86 14.82
CA LEU A 189 3.57 22.09 13.38
C LEU A 189 3.42 23.57 12.99
N ARG A 190 3.04 24.45 13.94
CA ARG A 190 2.93 25.90 13.70
C ARG A 190 4.29 26.61 13.69
N ASN A 191 5.28 26.03 14.38
CA ASN A 191 6.58 26.66 14.57
C ASN A 191 7.61 26.20 13.54
N GLU A 192 7.40 25.03 12.93
CA GLU A 192 8.33 24.46 11.94
C GLU A 192 7.96 24.77 10.49
N VAL A 193 9.00 24.81 9.64
CA VAL A 193 8.84 24.91 8.17
C VAL A 193 9.04 23.52 7.60
N LEU A 194 7.98 22.95 7.04
CA LEU A 194 8.00 21.64 6.40
C LEU A 194 8.47 21.79 4.95
N GLN A 195 9.47 21.02 4.53
CA GLN A 195 9.97 21.05 3.15
C GLN A 195 9.63 19.74 2.44
N PHE A 196 9.04 19.81 1.24
CA PHE A 196 8.78 18.63 0.41
C PHE A 196 9.18 18.87 -1.04
N SER A 197 9.55 17.78 -1.71
CA SER A 197 9.92 17.78 -3.13
C SER A 197 8.66 17.72 -4.00
N THR A 198 8.58 18.61 -4.99
CA THR A 198 7.52 18.70 -5.99
C THR A 198 8.11 18.92 -7.38
N ASN A 199 7.26 19.01 -8.40
CA ASN A 199 7.66 19.44 -9.73
C ASN A 199 7.33 20.93 -9.91
N CYS A 200 8.22 21.65 -10.59
CA CYS A 200 7.99 23.05 -10.95
C CYS A 200 6.78 23.17 -11.88
N PRO A 201 5.78 24.02 -11.60
CA PRO A 201 4.60 24.16 -12.45
C PRO A 201 4.92 24.76 -13.83
N GLU A 202 6.07 25.42 -13.98
CA GLU A 202 6.49 26.07 -15.23
C GLU A 202 7.29 25.14 -16.14
N CYS A 203 8.35 24.49 -15.61
CA CYS A 203 9.29 23.69 -16.40
C CYS A 203 9.27 22.19 -16.08
N ASN A 204 8.44 21.78 -15.11
CA ASN A 204 8.30 20.40 -14.62
C ASN A 204 9.57 19.76 -14.03
N ALA A 205 10.67 20.51 -13.91
CA ALA A 205 11.88 20.06 -13.23
C ALA A 205 11.62 19.83 -11.73
N PRO A 206 12.39 18.94 -11.07
CA PRO A 206 12.33 18.80 -9.62
C PRO A 206 12.56 20.15 -8.91
N ALA A 207 11.70 20.48 -7.95
CA ALA A 207 11.75 21.71 -7.16
C ALA A 207 11.41 21.41 -5.70
N SER A 208 11.86 22.27 -4.77
CA SER A 208 11.47 22.19 -3.36
C SER A 208 10.38 23.22 -3.05
N THR A 209 9.41 22.80 -2.24
CA THR A 209 8.38 23.68 -1.69
C THR A 209 8.48 23.66 -0.17
N ASN A 210 8.59 24.85 0.39
CA ASN A 210 8.54 25.08 1.84
C ASN A 210 7.10 25.41 2.22
N MET A 211 6.55 24.70 3.19
CA MET A 211 5.23 24.87 3.75
C MET A 211 5.34 25.34 5.20
N LYS A 212 4.56 26.37 5.54
CA LYS A 212 4.40 26.83 6.90
C LYS A 212 2.93 27.00 7.24
N LEU A 213 2.50 26.40 8.36
CA LEU A 213 1.21 26.70 8.97
C LEU A 213 1.32 28.02 9.73
N VAL A 214 0.45 28.97 9.42
CA VAL A 214 0.39 30.27 10.07
C VAL A 214 -1.03 30.50 10.58
N GLN A 215 -1.15 30.81 11.87
CA GLN A 215 -2.38 31.35 12.42
C GLN A 215 -2.33 32.87 12.36
N ILE A 216 -3.18 33.45 11.50
CA ILE A 216 -3.35 34.90 11.46
C ILE A 216 -4.47 35.25 12.45
N PRO A 217 -4.25 36.16 13.42
CA PRO A 217 -5.30 36.62 14.32
C PRO A 217 -6.55 37.06 13.55
N HIS A 218 -7.72 36.65 14.00
CA HIS A 218 -9.03 36.89 13.34
C HIS A 218 -9.23 36.17 11.99
N PHE A 219 -8.29 35.33 11.56
CA PHE A 219 -8.41 34.47 10.38
C PHE A 219 -8.27 32.99 10.76
N LYS A 220 -8.81 32.10 9.91
CA LYS A 220 -8.60 30.66 10.08
C LYS A 220 -7.13 30.31 9.80
N GLU A 221 -6.74 29.10 10.16
CA GLU A 221 -5.42 28.57 9.87
C GLU A 221 -5.12 28.65 8.36
N VAL A 222 -3.96 29.19 8.00
CA VAL A 222 -3.51 29.34 6.61
C VAL A 222 -2.19 28.64 6.41
N ILE A 223 -2.02 28.09 5.22
CA ILE A 223 -0.84 27.35 4.78
C ILE A 223 -0.15 28.20 3.72
N ILE A 224 1.07 28.64 4.01
CA ILE A 224 1.91 29.34 3.04
C ILE A 224 2.84 28.30 2.40
N MET A 225 2.79 28.18 1.08
CA MET A 225 3.63 27.29 0.28
C MET A 225 4.53 28.13 -0.63
N ALA A 226 5.84 28.07 -0.42
CA ALA A 226 6.83 28.79 -1.21
C ALA A 226 7.65 27.79 -2.03
N THR A 227 7.46 27.78 -3.34
CA THR A 227 8.22 26.92 -4.26
C THR A 227 9.32 27.71 -4.93
N THR A 228 10.55 27.18 -4.89
CA THR A 228 11.69 27.74 -5.62
C THR A 228 12.24 26.68 -6.57
N CYS A 229 12.25 26.97 -7.87
CA CYS A 229 12.86 26.10 -8.86
C CYS A 229 14.27 26.61 -9.22
N GLU A 230 15.28 25.79 -8.97
CA GLU A 230 16.67 26.12 -9.32
C GLU A 230 16.96 25.99 -10.83
N ALA A 231 16.18 25.18 -11.54
CA ALA A 231 16.41 24.91 -12.97
C ALA A 231 15.95 26.06 -13.89
N CYS A 232 14.82 26.71 -13.57
CA CYS A 232 14.27 27.80 -14.39
C CYS A 232 14.15 29.13 -13.64
N GLY A 233 14.47 29.16 -12.34
CA GLY A 233 14.35 30.36 -11.51
C GLY A 233 12.92 30.73 -11.10
N HIS A 234 11.91 29.91 -11.47
CA HIS A 234 10.51 30.16 -11.09
C HIS A 234 10.35 30.16 -9.57
N ARG A 235 9.69 31.19 -9.04
CA ARG A 235 9.37 31.36 -7.62
C ARG A 235 7.89 31.66 -7.48
N THR A 236 7.21 30.93 -6.61
CA THR A 236 5.80 31.16 -6.31
C THR A 236 5.55 31.06 -4.82
N ASN A 237 4.66 31.93 -4.31
CA ASN A 237 4.12 31.85 -2.96
C ASN A 237 2.61 31.65 -3.10
N GLU A 238 2.14 30.45 -2.75
CA GLU A 238 0.72 30.12 -2.68
C GLU A 238 0.27 30.20 -1.23
N VAL A 239 -0.89 30.80 -0.99
CA VAL A 239 -1.52 30.77 0.32
C VAL A 239 -2.83 30.00 0.19
N LYS A 240 -2.98 28.96 1.01
CA LYS A 240 -4.17 28.11 1.05
C LYS A 240 -4.80 28.19 2.42
N SER A 241 -6.12 28.11 2.48
CA SER A 241 -6.81 27.90 3.75
C SER A 241 -6.46 26.50 4.27
N GLY A 242 -5.93 26.43 5.50
CA GLY A 242 -5.64 25.16 6.18
C GLY A 242 -6.90 24.48 6.73
N GLY A 243 -8.01 25.22 6.80
CA GLY A 243 -9.33 24.64 7.06
C GLY A 243 -9.90 23.90 5.85
N GLY A 244 -10.79 22.93 6.10
CA GLY A 244 -11.58 22.28 5.06
C GLY A 244 -12.48 23.26 4.28
N ILE A 245 -13.13 22.76 3.23
CA ILE A 245 -14.11 23.55 2.47
C ILE A 245 -15.25 23.96 3.41
N GLU A 246 -15.48 25.27 3.53
CA GLU A 246 -16.58 25.78 4.35
C GLU A 246 -17.94 25.32 3.81
N PRO A 247 -18.90 25.01 4.70
CA PRO A 247 -20.22 24.53 4.29
C PRO A 247 -21.01 25.58 3.49
N LEU A 248 -20.62 26.86 3.57
CA LEU A 248 -21.28 27.99 2.90
C LEU A 248 -20.24 28.86 2.20
N GLY A 249 -20.61 29.38 1.02
CA GLY A 249 -19.83 30.41 0.34
C GLY A 249 -19.90 31.75 1.07
N THR A 250 -18.80 32.49 1.10
CA THR A 250 -18.73 33.82 1.73
C THR A 250 -18.65 34.90 0.65
N LYS A 251 -19.59 35.86 0.68
CA LYS A 251 -19.52 37.09 -0.13
C LYS A 251 -19.19 38.27 0.77
N MET A 252 -18.03 38.87 0.57
CA MET A 252 -17.61 40.09 1.28
C MET A 252 -17.82 41.31 0.39
N THR A 253 -18.39 42.39 0.93
CA THR A 253 -18.56 43.67 0.22
C THR A 253 -18.04 44.77 1.12
N LEU A 254 -16.98 45.46 0.70
CA LEU A 254 -16.38 46.59 1.39
C LEU A 254 -16.70 47.87 0.62
N HIS A 255 -17.29 48.86 1.30
CA HIS A 255 -17.39 50.21 0.77
C HIS A 255 -16.16 51.00 1.21
N VAL A 256 -15.29 51.33 0.27
CA VAL A 256 -14.03 52.05 0.54
C VAL A 256 -14.35 53.52 0.78
N THR A 257 -14.07 53.99 1.99
CA THR A 257 -14.45 55.35 2.46
C THR A 257 -13.29 56.30 2.62
N GLY A 258 -12.05 55.79 2.64
CA GLY A 258 -10.87 56.65 2.73
C GLY A 258 -9.54 55.89 2.62
N PRO A 259 -8.41 56.61 2.71
CA PRO A 259 -7.07 56.04 2.50
C PRO A 259 -6.70 54.92 3.49
N ALA A 260 -7.25 54.94 4.71
CA ALA A 260 -7.01 53.90 5.72
C ALA A 260 -7.55 52.52 5.30
N ASP A 261 -8.54 52.46 4.41
CA ASP A 261 -9.06 51.17 3.91
C ASP A 261 -8.07 50.45 2.99
N MET A 262 -7.09 51.18 2.42
CA MET A 262 -6.06 50.61 1.54
C MET A 262 -4.98 49.82 2.28
N THR A 263 -4.92 49.92 3.61
CA THR A 263 -3.95 49.17 4.43
C THR A 263 -4.55 47.92 5.06
N ARG A 264 -5.76 47.51 4.64
CA ARG A 264 -6.38 46.26 5.10
C ARG A 264 -5.69 45.07 4.45
N ASP A 265 -5.37 44.05 5.25
CA ASP A 265 -4.88 42.78 4.72
C ASP A 265 -6.00 42.04 3.98
N ILE A 266 -5.71 41.61 2.74
CA ILE A 266 -6.64 40.86 1.90
C ILE A 266 -6.03 39.49 1.61
N LEU A 267 -6.69 38.44 2.10
CA LEU A 267 -6.43 37.08 1.66
C LEU A 267 -7.45 36.68 0.60
N LYS A 268 -6.96 36.42 -0.61
CA LYS A 268 -7.77 35.92 -1.73
C LYS A 268 -7.37 34.47 -2.03
N SER A 269 -8.35 33.56 -1.96
CA SER A 269 -8.20 32.16 -2.42
C SER A 269 -8.00 32.05 -3.93
#